data_AF-A0A7R8HD71-F1
#
_entry.id   AF-A0A7R8HD71-F1
#
_cell.length_a   1.000
_cell.length_b   1.000
_cell.length_c   1.000
_cell.angle_alpha   90.00
_cell.angle_beta   90.00
_cell.angle_gamma   90.00
#
_symmetry.space_group_name_H-M   'P 1'
#
loop_
_entity.id
_entity.type
_entity.pdbx_description
1 polymer ?
#
loop_
_entity_poly.entity_id
_entity_poly.type
_entity_poly.pdbx_seq_one_letter_code
_entity_poly.pdbx_strand_id
1 'polypeptide(L)'
;MSSSSSLSCRNLTDYLKTLSDDTLRSLYNHPATCLVVFRDLPPLGKLFVMRLLYVGQPVPKAVISSWVVSKHNVNADRAVKALTDLRIWSEASMSGGLPAWILQNVFRINLKTALFGGGSPWSMSAPLDLDPNRRDALFLDQYAMERWDTVLHYMVGSSQQEGISADAVRILLHSNLMRLSDEDGPIITRTGFQFLLMETPSQVWYFILQYLDTVNARGMDVTECLKLLFQLSFATLGKDYSTANFSQSLLMFLQHLREFGLVYQRKAKNVWKILSYSPCTQYRSWRTKKLSLKRNVKDI
;
A
#
# COMPACT_ATOMS: atom_id res chain seq x y z
N MET A 1 5.18 -7.25 33.09
CA MET A 1 6.31 -7.44 32.16
C MET A 1 5.87 -6.96 30.79
N SER A 2 6.11 -5.68 30.49
CA SER A 2 5.74 -5.03 29.23
C SER A 2 6.72 -5.45 28.15
N SER A 3 6.29 -6.36 27.28
CA SER A 3 7.01 -6.75 26.08
C SER A 3 7.35 -5.50 25.26
N SER A 4 8.63 -5.21 25.12
CA SER A 4 9.17 -4.16 24.26
C SER A 4 8.88 -4.48 22.80
N SER A 5 7.71 -4.07 22.30
CA SER A 5 7.36 -4.13 20.89
C SER A 5 8.24 -3.13 20.13
N SER A 6 9.31 -3.62 19.53
CA SER A 6 10.05 -2.88 18.50
C SER A 6 9.10 -2.47 17.39
N LEU A 7 9.19 -1.22 16.91
CA LEU A 7 8.35 -0.73 15.82
C LEU A 7 8.55 -1.58 14.56
N SER A 8 7.60 -2.46 14.29
CA SER A 8 7.61 -3.33 13.11
C SER A 8 6.85 -2.64 11.98
N CYS A 9 7.59 -2.16 10.97
CA CYS A 9 6.97 -1.66 9.76
C CYS A 9 6.34 -2.84 9.01
N ARG A 10 5.01 -3.01 9.17
CA ARG A 10 4.25 -4.04 8.47
C ARG A 10 4.32 -3.77 6.97
N ASN A 11 4.54 -4.83 6.19
CA ASN A 11 4.44 -4.72 4.74
C ASN A 11 2.96 -4.64 4.33
N LEU A 12 2.68 -4.16 3.12
CA LEU A 12 1.33 -4.14 2.58
C LEU A 12 0.65 -5.52 2.67
N THR A 13 1.36 -6.58 2.27
CA THR A 13 0.88 -7.96 2.40
C THR A 13 0.46 -8.30 3.83
N ASP A 14 1.21 -7.88 4.84
CA ASP A 14 0.91 -8.19 6.24
C ASP A 14 -0.34 -7.45 6.72
N TYR A 15 -0.56 -6.22 6.26
CA TYR A 15 -1.80 -5.48 6.49
C TYR A 15 -3.00 -6.12 5.77
N LEU A 16 -2.84 -6.54 4.51
CA LEU A 16 -3.93 -7.19 3.77
C LEU A 16 -4.39 -8.49 4.45
N LYS A 17 -3.49 -9.21 5.11
CA LYS A 17 -3.85 -10.43 5.86
C LYS A 17 -4.77 -10.17 7.03
N THR A 18 -4.71 -8.99 7.65
CA THR A 18 -5.56 -8.64 8.81
C THR A 18 -6.97 -8.21 8.40
N LEU A 19 -7.22 -8.01 7.10
CA LEU A 19 -8.54 -7.65 6.60
C LEU A 19 -9.50 -8.84 6.57
N SER A 20 -10.79 -8.54 6.63
CA SER A 20 -11.86 -9.54 6.49
C SER A 20 -11.92 -10.11 5.07
N ASP A 21 -12.53 -11.29 4.95
CA ASP A 21 -12.69 -11.98 3.68
C ASP A 21 -13.51 -11.16 2.67
N ASP A 22 -14.55 -10.47 3.15
CA ASP A 22 -15.43 -9.66 2.29
C ASP A 22 -14.73 -8.40 1.77
N THR A 23 -13.94 -7.73 2.61
CA THR A 23 -13.11 -6.60 2.18
C THR A 23 -12.09 -7.06 1.14
N LEU A 24 -11.39 -8.18 1.35
CA LEU A 24 -10.43 -8.71 0.38
C LEU A 24 -11.07 -9.12 -0.94
N ARG A 25 -12.23 -9.77 -0.91
CA ARG A 25 -13.00 -10.09 -2.12
C ARG A 25 -13.39 -8.84 -2.90
N SER A 26 -13.86 -7.79 -2.21
CA SER A 26 -14.20 -6.51 -2.83
C SER A 26 -12.98 -5.78 -3.41
N LEU A 27 -11.81 -5.90 -2.76
CA LEU A 27 -10.54 -5.39 -3.27
C LEU A 27 -10.09 -6.12 -4.55
N TYR A 28 -10.22 -7.45 -4.59
CA TYR A 28 -9.87 -8.28 -5.75
C TYR A 28 -10.84 -8.14 -6.92
N ASN A 29 -11.98 -7.49 -6.73
CA ASN A 29 -12.85 -7.11 -7.84
C ASN A 29 -12.27 -5.97 -8.71
N HIS A 30 -11.14 -5.38 -8.32
CA HIS A 30 -10.49 -4.31 -9.06
C HIS A 30 -9.14 -4.77 -9.68
N PRO A 31 -8.96 -4.72 -11.02
CA PRO A 31 -7.76 -5.20 -11.71
C PRO A 31 -6.43 -4.62 -11.19
N ALA A 32 -6.38 -3.31 -10.91
CA ALA A 32 -5.14 -2.68 -10.43
C ALA A 32 -4.72 -3.22 -9.05
N THR A 33 -5.69 -3.57 -8.20
CA THR A 33 -5.43 -4.14 -6.87
C THR A 33 -4.80 -5.53 -7.02
N CYS A 34 -5.38 -6.39 -7.87
CA CYS A 34 -4.83 -7.70 -8.16
C CYS A 34 -3.39 -7.60 -8.68
N LEU A 35 -3.10 -6.61 -9.53
CA LEU A 35 -1.75 -6.39 -10.05
C LEU A 35 -0.77 -5.91 -8.97
N VAL A 36 -1.16 -5.02 -8.05
CA VAL A 36 -0.30 -4.61 -6.93
C VAL A 36 -0.01 -5.78 -6.01
N VAL A 37 -1.02 -6.56 -5.65
CA VAL A 37 -0.86 -7.73 -4.77
C VAL A 37 0.00 -8.79 -5.45
N PHE A 38 -0.26 -9.12 -6.72
CA PHE A 38 0.58 -10.01 -7.51
C PHE A 38 2.02 -9.50 -7.59
N ARG A 39 2.20 -8.18 -7.76
CA ARG A 39 3.51 -7.58 -7.69
C ARG A 39 4.10 -7.90 -6.34
N ASP A 40 3.49 -7.63 -5.18
CA ASP A 40 4.12 -7.84 -3.86
C ASP A 40 4.52 -9.29 -3.52
N LEU A 41 3.91 -10.29 -4.15
CA LEU A 41 4.15 -11.71 -3.83
C LEU A 41 5.63 -12.14 -3.86
N PRO A 42 6.01 -13.17 -3.07
CA PRO A 42 7.31 -13.83 -3.20
C PRO A 42 7.54 -14.36 -4.63
N PRO A 43 8.79 -14.49 -5.10
CA PRO A 43 9.08 -14.94 -6.47
C PRO A 43 8.41 -16.26 -6.85
N LEU A 44 8.42 -17.26 -5.96
CA LEU A 44 7.73 -18.54 -6.19
C LEU A 44 6.20 -18.38 -6.21
N GLY A 45 5.64 -17.50 -5.39
CA GLY A 45 4.20 -17.21 -5.41
C GLY A 45 3.76 -16.63 -6.76
N LYS A 46 4.56 -15.73 -7.34
CA LYS A 46 4.31 -15.23 -8.70
C LYS A 46 4.39 -16.32 -9.75
N LEU A 47 5.39 -17.21 -9.66
CA LEU A 47 5.53 -18.33 -10.58
C LEU A 47 4.29 -19.24 -10.53
N PHE A 48 3.82 -19.59 -9.33
CA PHE A 48 2.62 -20.41 -9.14
C PHE A 48 1.39 -19.75 -9.75
N VAL A 49 1.15 -18.48 -9.42
CA VAL A 49 0.01 -17.72 -9.96
C VAL A 49 0.08 -17.62 -11.48
N MET A 50 1.25 -17.34 -12.07
CA MET A 50 1.41 -17.24 -13.53
C MET A 50 1.14 -18.56 -14.25
N ARG A 51 1.64 -19.70 -13.71
CA ARG A 51 1.38 -21.02 -14.30
C ARG A 51 -0.09 -21.41 -14.20
N LEU A 52 -0.74 -21.06 -13.10
CA LEU A 52 -2.15 -21.37 -12.86
C LEU A 52 -3.11 -20.36 -13.52
N LEU A 53 -2.63 -19.22 -14.00
CA LEU A 53 -3.47 -18.13 -14.49
C LEU A 53 -4.45 -18.60 -15.58
N TYR A 54 -4.00 -19.47 -16.46
CA TYR A 54 -4.82 -20.03 -17.55
C TYR A 54 -5.47 -21.37 -17.22
N VAL A 55 -5.13 -21.95 -16.07
CA VAL A 55 -5.71 -23.21 -15.60
C VAL A 55 -6.97 -22.90 -14.79
N GLY A 56 -8.13 -23.16 -15.39
CA GLY A 56 -9.42 -22.93 -14.74
C GLY A 56 -9.84 -24.03 -13.76
N GLN A 57 -9.09 -25.13 -13.72
CA GLN A 57 -9.39 -26.34 -12.93
C GLN A 57 -8.47 -26.43 -11.70
N PRO A 58 -8.87 -27.16 -10.64
CA PRO A 58 -7.97 -27.47 -9.53
C PRO A 58 -6.71 -28.22 -10.02
N VAL A 59 -5.55 -27.86 -9.46
CA VAL A 59 -4.27 -28.53 -9.76
C VAL A 59 -3.76 -29.25 -8.51
N PRO A 60 -3.41 -30.55 -8.59
CA PRO A 60 -2.97 -31.30 -7.41
C PRO A 60 -1.75 -30.67 -6.73
N LYS A 61 -1.74 -30.69 -5.39
CA LYS A 61 -0.64 -30.09 -4.60
C LYS A 61 0.72 -30.67 -4.99
N ALA A 62 0.79 -31.98 -5.27
CA ALA A 62 2.00 -32.67 -5.71
C ALA A 62 2.60 -32.10 -7.02
N VAL A 63 1.75 -31.70 -7.98
CA VAL A 63 2.21 -31.10 -9.25
C VAL A 63 2.79 -29.70 -9.01
N ILE A 64 2.22 -28.93 -8.09
CA ILE A 64 2.76 -27.61 -7.75
C ILE A 64 4.10 -27.75 -6.99
N SER A 65 4.19 -28.73 -6.09
CA SER A 65 5.44 -29.04 -5.39
C SER A 65 6.56 -29.50 -6.35
N SER A 66 6.23 -30.25 -7.41
CA SER A 66 7.24 -30.72 -8.37
C SER A 66 7.87 -29.60 -9.22
N TRP A 67 7.28 -28.39 -9.22
CA TRP A 67 7.86 -27.23 -9.89
C TRP A 67 9.05 -26.63 -9.15
N VAL A 68 9.29 -27.04 -7.89
CA VAL A 68 10.33 -26.49 -7.04
C VAL A 68 11.40 -27.53 -6.78
N VAL A 69 12.66 -27.15 -6.98
CA VAL A 69 13.83 -27.97 -6.63
C VAL A 69 13.97 -28.02 -5.10
N SER A 70 14.32 -29.18 -4.53
CA SER A 70 14.35 -29.44 -3.08
C SER A 70 15.08 -28.38 -2.24
N LYS A 71 16.14 -27.75 -2.78
CA LYS A 71 16.88 -26.64 -2.15
C LYS A 71 16.01 -25.42 -1.80
N HIS A 72 14.86 -25.25 -2.44
CA HIS A 72 13.98 -24.10 -2.28
C HIS A 72 12.63 -24.42 -1.61
N ASN A 73 12.47 -25.60 -1.01
CA ASN A 73 11.23 -26.01 -0.34
C ASN A 73 10.77 -25.00 0.75
N VAL A 74 11.68 -24.51 1.59
CA VAL A 74 11.36 -23.50 2.62
C VAL A 74 10.78 -22.22 2.00
N ASN A 75 11.27 -21.81 0.82
CA ASN A 75 10.73 -20.65 0.12
C ASN A 75 9.38 -20.96 -0.55
N ALA A 76 9.17 -22.19 -0.99
CA ALA A 76 7.89 -22.65 -1.51
C ALA A 76 6.83 -22.64 -0.42
N ASP A 77 7.13 -23.16 0.77
CA ASP A 77 6.21 -23.15 1.91
C ASP A 77 5.81 -21.73 2.31
N ARG A 78 6.78 -20.80 2.32
CA ARG A 78 6.52 -19.37 2.55
C ARG A 78 5.63 -18.76 1.47
N ALA A 79 5.82 -19.14 0.20
CA ALA A 79 4.99 -18.67 -0.90
C ALA A 79 3.57 -19.24 -0.82
N VAL A 80 3.44 -20.54 -0.50
CA VAL A 80 2.15 -21.21 -0.31
C VAL A 80 1.38 -20.54 0.82
N LYS A 81 2.03 -20.36 1.98
CA LYS A 81 1.43 -19.65 3.11
C LYS A 81 0.99 -18.24 2.72
N ALA A 82 1.83 -17.47 2.04
CA ALA A 82 1.48 -16.12 1.62
C ALA A 82 0.26 -16.08 0.67
N LEU A 83 0.17 -17.00 -0.29
CA LEU A 83 -0.96 -17.10 -1.21
C LEU A 83 -2.26 -17.51 -0.51
N THR A 84 -2.16 -18.41 0.47
CA THR A 84 -3.30 -18.86 1.29
C THR A 84 -3.77 -17.77 2.23
N ASP A 85 -2.87 -17.09 2.96
CA ASP A 85 -3.21 -15.99 3.88
C ASP A 85 -3.88 -14.82 3.14
N LEU A 86 -3.47 -14.57 1.88
CA LEU A 86 -4.07 -13.56 1.01
C LEU A 86 -5.34 -14.05 0.29
N ARG A 87 -5.78 -15.29 0.51
CA ARG A 87 -6.94 -15.90 -0.18
C ARG A 87 -6.88 -15.77 -1.72
N ILE A 88 -5.68 -15.82 -2.30
CA ILE A 88 -5.49 -15.76 -3.77
C ILE A 88 -5.89 -17.09 -4.42
N TRP A 89 -5.64 -18.18 -3.70
CA TRP A 89 -6.12 -19.52 -4.02
C TRP A 89 -6.83 -20.14 -2.81
N SER A 90 -7.51 -21.25 -3.02
CA SER A 90 -8.08 -22.06 -1.95
C SER A 90 -7.76 -23.54 -2.15
N GLU A 91 -7.89 -24.30 -1.07
CA GLU A 91 -7.87 -25.76 -1.15
C GLU A 91 -9.13 -26.26 -1.85
N ALA A 92 -8.94 -27.26 -2.71
CA ALA A 92 -10.00 -27.99 -3.39
C ALA A 92 -9.67 -29.47 -3.35
N SER A 93 -10.70 -30.31 -3.45
CA SER A 93 -10.55 -31.76 -3.58
C SER A 93 -10.91 -32.17 -5.01
N MET A 94 -10.03 -32.93 -5.65
CA MET A 94 -10.34 -33.54 -6.95
C MET A 94 -11.01 -34.90 -6.77
N SER A 95 -11.40 -35.53 -7.88
CA SER A 95 -11.86 -36.92 -7.89
C SER A 95 -10.84 -37.83 -7.18
N GLY A 96 -11.35 -38.72 -6.33
CA GLY A 96 -10.53 -39.59 -5.49
C GLY A 96 -9.93 -38.92 -4.24
N GLY A 97 -10.38 -37.73 -3.85
CA GLY A 97 -9.98 -37.08 -2.60
C GLY A 97 -8.58 -36.43 -2.64
N LEU A 98 -7.97 -36.37 -3.83
CA LEU A 98 -6.64 -35.79 -3.99
C LEU A 98 -6.66 -34.28 -3.67
N PRO A 99 -5.76 -33.80 -2.79
CA PRO A 99 -5.70 -32.39 -2.44
C PRO A 99 -5.16 -31.57 -3.61
N ALA A 100 -5.82 -30.47 -3.91
CA ALA A 100 -5.50 -29.56 -4.99
C ALA A 100 -5.58 -28.10 -4.56
N TRP A 101 -4.91 -27.24 -5.32
CA TRP A 101 -5.03 -25.80 -5.24
C TRP A 101 -5.85 -25.29 -6.42
N ILE A 102 -6.74 -24.34 -6.16
CA ILE A 102 -7.48 -23.62 -7.21
C ILE A 102 -7.34 -22.12 -7.01
N LEU A 103 -6.96 -21.39 -8.06
CA LEU A 103 -6.95 -19.92 -8.03
C LEU A 103 -8.37 -19.37 -7.95
N GLN A 104 -8.59 -18.37 -7.11
CA GLN A 104 -9.86 -17.68 -7.01
C GLN A 104 -10.25 -17.06 -8.36
N ASN A 105 -11.47 -17.32 -8.81
CA ASN A 105 -11.93 -16.94 -10.15
C ASN A 105 -11.88 -15.43 -10.38
N VAL A 106 -12.33 -14.64 -9.39
CA VAL A 106 -12.34 -13.17 -9.45
C VAL A 106 -10.91 -12.62 -9.57
N PHE A 107 -9.99 -13.09 -8.72
CA PHE A 107 -8.59 -12.68 -8.77
C PHE A 107 -7.95 -13.07 -10.11
N ARG A 108 -8.21 -14.29 -10.60
CA ARG A 108 -7.70 -14.79 -11.88
C ARG A 108 -8.13 -13.93 -13.06
N ILE A 109 -9.43 -13.61 -13.17
CA ILE A 109 -9.98 -12.79 -14.26
C ILE A 109 -9.39 -11.38 -14.19
N ASN A 110 -9.42 -10.74 -13.02
CA ASN A 110 -8.96 -9.36 -12.87
C ASN A 110 -7.43 -9.21 -13.02
N LEU A 111 -6.66 -10.21 -12.61
CA LEU A 111 -5.22 -10.23 -12.86
C LEU A 111 -4.91 -10.40 -14.36
N LYS A 112 -5.64 -11.25 -15.09
CA LYS A 112 -5.52 -11.34 -16.56
C LYS A 112 -5.80 -9.99 -17.20
N THR A 113 -6.94 -9.38 -16.86
CA THR A 113 -7.34 -8.06 -17.35
C THR A 113 -6.21 -7.05 -17.12
N ALA A 114 -5.64 -6.99 -15.92
CA ALA A 114 -4.55 -6.07 -15.62
C ALA A 114 -3.23 -6.36 -16.36
N LEU A 115 -2.86 -7.63 -16.56
CA LEU A 115 -1.61 -8.01 -17.24
C LEU A 115 -1.66 -7.74 -18.74
N PHE A 116 -2.83 -7.89 -19.37
CA PHE A 116 -3.01 -7.66 -20.81
C PHE A 116 -3.49 -6.24 -21.15
N GLY A 117 -3.48 -5.32 -20.17
CA GLY A 117 -3.91 -3.94 -20.39
C GLY A 117 -5.39 -3.80 -20.70
N GLY A 118 -6.20 -4.80 -20.37
CA GLY A 118 -7.65 -4.73 -20.44
C GLY A 118 -8.25 -4.00 -19.24
N GLY A 119 -9.57 -3.82 -19.28
CA GLY A 119 -10.36 -3.18 -18.22
C GLY A 119 -10.58 -1.69 -18.49
N SER A 120 -11.35 -1.06 -17.61
CA SER A 120 -11.65 0.36 -17.73
C SER A 120 -10.37 1.19 -17.49
N PRO A 121 -10.07 2.17 -18.35
CA PRO A 121 -9.08 3.20 -18.04
C PRO A 121 -9.38 3.81 -16.68
N TRP A 122 -8.38 4.33 -15.97
CA TRP A 122 -8.68 4.96 -14.69
C TRP A 122 -9.64 6.10 -14.95
N SER A 123 -10.75 6.10 -14.23
CA SER A 123 -11.74 7.18 -14.26
C SER A 123 -11.12 8.56 -14.01
N MET A 124 -9.95 8.59 -13.37
CA MET A 124 -9.16 9.78 -13.04
C MET A 124 -8.20 10.23 -14.14
N SER A 125 -7.89 9.35 -15.10
CA SER A 125 -6.87 9.55 -16.14
C SER A 125 -7.42 10.15 -17.44
N ALA A 126 -8.67 10.61 -17.41
CA ALA A 126 -9.27 11.36 -18.51
C ALA A 126 -8.33 12.49 -18.95
N PRO A 127 -8.23 12.78 -20.26
CA PRO A 127 -7.45 13.90 -20.74
C PRO A 127 -7.92 15.17 -20.02
N LEU A 128 -6.99 15.82 -19.33
CA LEU A 128 -7.21 17.13 -18.72
C LEU A 128 -6.53 18.17 -19.58
N ASP A 129 -7.15 19.33 -19.71
CA ASP A 129 -6.58 20.45 -20.44
C ASP A 129 -5.20 20.82 -19.86
N LEU A 130 -4.28 21.20 -20.76
CA LEU A 130 -2.93 21.61 -20.38
C LEU A 130 -3.02 22.82 -19.46
N ASP A 131 -2.52 22.66 -18.22
CA ASP A 131 -2.55 23.72 -17.23
C ASP A 131 -1.43 24.75 -17.50
N PRO A 132 -1.76 26.02 -17.79
CA PRO A 132 -0.75 27.07 -17.98
C PRO A 132 0.08 27.30 -16.73
N ASN A 133 -0.45 26.99 -15.54
CA ASN A 133 0.24 27.13 -14.27
C ASN A 133 0.83 25.81 -13.77
N ARG A 134 1.23 24.87 -14.64
CA ARG A 134 1.76 23.57 -14.19
C ARG A 134 2.90 23.78 -13.19
N ARG A 135 2.85 23.08 -12.05
CA ARG A 135 4.00 23.01 -11.14
C ARG A 135 4.96 21.96 -11.68
N ASP A 136 6.24 22.28 -11.63
CA ASP A 136 7.33 21.40 -11.98
C ASP A 136 7.59 20.36 -10.88
N ALA A 137 8.39 19.35 -11.21
CA ALA A 137 8.70 18.26 -10.28
C ALA A 137 9.45 18.77 -9.03
N LEU A 138 10.35 19.75 -9.18
CA LEU A 138 11.12 20.30 -8.05
C LEU A 138 10.21 20.98 -7.03
N PHE A 139 9.25 21.80 -7.49
CA PHE A 139 8.24 22.39 -6.60
C PHE A 139 7.43 21.32 -5.86
N LEU A 140 7.01 20.25 -6.55
CA LEU A 140 6.23 19.18 -5.94
C LEU A 140 7.04 18.42 -4.89
N ASP A 141 8.33 18.20 -5.13
CA ASP A 141 9.24 17.54 -4.19
C ASP A 141 9.47 18.40 -2.94
N GLN A 142 9.71 19.70 -3.12
CA GLN A 142 9.86 20.64 -2.02
C GLN A 142 8.57 20.74 -1.18
N TYR A 143 7.42 20.87 -1.84
CA TYR A 143 6.12 20.90 -1.16
C TYR A 143 5.89 19.64 -0.31
N ALA A 144 6.24 18.46 -0.84
CA ALA A 144 6.08 17.21 -0.12
C ALA A 144 7.01 17.12 1.11
N MET A 145 8.27 17.57 0.98
CA MET A 145 9.22 17.61 2.09
C MET A 145 8.77 18.56 3.19
N GLU A 146 8.44 19.81 2.86
CA GLU A 146 8.00 20.81 3.84
C GLU A 146 6.77 20.32 4.64
N ARG A 147 5.83 19.66 3.96
CA ARG A 147 4.65 19.08 4.59
C ARG A 147 4.98 17.93 5.54
N TRP A 148 5.89 17.04 5.13
CA TRP A 148 6.30 15.93 5.97
C TRP A 148 7.13 16.41 7.17
N ASP A 149 8.03 17.37 6.95
CA ASP A 149 8.85 17.98 8.00
C ASP A 149 7.98 18.66 9.05
N THR A 150 6.86 19.28 8.67
CA THR A 150 5.87 19.82 9.62
C THR A 150 5.38 18.75 10.60
N VAL A 151 5.15 17.51 10.15
CA VAL A 151 4.74 16.38 11.00
C VAL A 151 5.87 15.97 11.94
N LEU A 152 7.11 15.90 11.44
CA LEU A 152 8.29 15.51 12.23
C LEU A 152 8.66 16.58 13.27
N HIS A 153 8.60 17.86 12.91
CA HIS A 153 8.82 18.99 13.80
C HIS A 153 7.83 19.02 14.96
N TYR A 154 6.56 18.70 14.69
CA TYR A 154 5.56 18.56 15.74
C TYR A 154 5.93 17.47 16.75
N MET A 155 6.50 16.34 16.31
CA MET A 155 6.92 15.26 17.20
C MET A 155 8.09 15.65 18.12
N VAL A 156 8.98 16.55 17.67
CA VAL A 156 10.17 16.96 18.44
C VAL A 156 9.88 18.15 19.37
N GLY A 157 8.68 18.74 19.29
CA GLY A 157 8.27 19.85 20.14
C GLY A 157 8.92 21.18 19.76
N SER A 158 9.36 21.35 18.50
CA SER A 158 9.86 22.63 18.03
C SER A 158 8.75 23.70 18.01
N SER A 159 9.10 24.93 18.37
CA SER A 159 8.21 26.09 18.57
C SER A 159 7.34 26.51 17.37
N GLN A 160 7.49 25.84 16.22
CA GLN A 160 6.62 25.95 15.05
C GLN A 160 5.50 24.90 15.13
N GLN A 161 4.55 25.09 16.03
CA GLN A 161 3.33 24.26 16.08
C GLN A 161 2.28 24.66 15.02
N GLU A 162 2.52 25.76 14.31
CA GLU A 162 1.61 26.30 13.31
C GLU A 162 1.74 25.53 11.98
N GLY A 163 0.76 24.64 11.70
CA GLY A 163 0.59 24.09 10.35
C GLY A 163 0.27 22.60 10.26
N ILE A 164 0.41 21.82 11.34
CA ILE A 164 0.01 20.41 11.34
C ILE A 164 -1.52 20.28 11.34
N SER A 165 -2.07 19.34 10.56
CA SER A 165 -3.50 19.08 10.58
C SER A 165 -3.92 18.30 11.82
N ALA A 166 -5.14 18.56 12.31
CA ALA A 166 -5.71 17.83 13.44
C ALA A 166 -5.76 16.31 13.17
N ASP A 167 -5.93 15.91 11.91
CA ASP A 167 -5.93 14.51 11.51
C ASP A 167 -4.56 13.85 11.62
N ALA A 168 -3.48 14.57 11.27
CA ALA A 168 -2.14 14.07 11.47
C ALA A 168 -1.84 13.85 12.96
N VAL A 169 -2.23 14.79 13.83
CA VAL A 169 -2.09 14.65 15.29
C VAL A 169 -2.86 13.45 15.82
N ARG A 170 -4.09 13.22 15.36
CA ARG A 170 -4.89 12.04 15.76
C ARG A 170 -4.20 10.73 15.40
N ILE A 171 -3.52 10.65 14.25
CA ILE A 171 -2.78 9.46 13.84
C ILE A 171 -1.53 9.28 14.69
N LEU A 172 -0.81 10.35 15.03
CA LEU A 172 0.36 10.29 15.93
C LEU A 172 -0.02 9.75 17.32
N LEU A 173 -1.17 10.16 17.85
CA LEU A 173 -1.70 9.66 19.11
C LEU A 173 -2.19 8.20 18.99
N HIS A 174 -2.94 7.88 17.93
CA HIS A 174 -3.46 6.51 17.70
C HIS A 174 -2.34 5.48 17.55
N SER A 175 -1.29 5.83 16.81
CA SER A 175 -0.12 4.98 16.55
C SER A 175 0.86 4.92 17.74
N ASN A 176 0.52 5.57 18.85
CA ASN A 176 1.36 5.69 20.04
C ASN A 176 2.75 6.27 19.72
N LEU A 177 2.86 7.13 18.70
CA LEU A 177 4.07 7.90 18.41
C LEU A 177 4.19 9.11 19.33
N MET A 178 3.04 9.65 19.74
CA MET A 178 2.93 10.67 20.78
C MET A 178 1.87 10.27 21.79
N ARG A 179 1.95 10.82 22.99
CA ARG A 179 0.96 10.69 24.06
C ARG A 179 0.62 12.05 24.64
N LEU A 180 -0.59 12.23 25.13
CA LEU A 180 -0.93 13.42 25.90
C LEU A 180 -0.43 13.23 27.33
N SER A 181 0.32 14.22 27.84
CA SER A 181 0.68 14.34 29.24
C SER A 181 -0.25 15.34 29.91
N ASP A 182 -0.60 15.09 31.18
CA ASP A 182 -1.57 15.91 31.90
C ASP A 182 -1.09 17.36 32.13
N GLU A 183 0.22 17.61 32.15
CA GLU A 183 0.78 18.95 32.44
C GLU A 183 1.54 19.60 31.27
N ASP A 184 2.16 18.81 30.37
CA ASP A 184 3.10 19.32 29.35
C ASP A 184 2.60 19.14 27.91
N GLY A 185 1.32 18.80 27.71
CA GLY A 185 0.76 18.59 26.38
C GLY A 185 1.30 17.33 25.67
N PRO A 186 1.34 17.30 24.33
CA PRO A 186 1.76 16.11 23.57
C PRO A 186 3.26 15.82 23.69
N ILE A 187 3.63 14.66 24.23
CA ILE A 187 5.02 14.21 24.39
C ILE A 187 5.30 13.03 23.45
N ILE A 188 6.48 13.02 22.83
CA ILE A 188 6.97 11.91 22.02
C ILE A 188 7.22 10.65 22.87
N THR A 189 6.81 9.50 22.36
CA THR A 189 7.01 8.21 23.02
C THR A 189 8.31 7.54 22.57
N ARG A 190 8.72 6.44 23.21
CA ARG A 190 9.85 5.61 22.75
C ARG A 190 9.67 5.13 21.31
N THR A 191 8.44 4.75 20.94
CA THR A 191 8.07 4.36 19.58
C THR A 191 8.12 5.55 18.62
N GLY A 192 7.72 6.74 19.08
CA GLY A 192 7.92 8.01 18.36
C GLY A 192 9.38 8.28 18.02
N PHE A 193 10.30 8.12 18.98
CA PHE A 193 11.72 8.28 18.72
C PHE A 193 12.26 7.25 17.71
N GLN A 194 11.84 5.98 17.81
CA GLN A 194 12.22 4.97 16.82
C GLN A 194 11.73 5.33 15.42
N PHE A 195 10.52 5.87 15.30
CA PHE A 195 9.96 6.32 14.04
C PHE A 195 10.78 7.46 13.40
N LEU A 196 11.22 8.44 14.19
CA LEU A 196 12.08 9.53 13.69
C LEU A 196 13.40 9.04 13.10
N LEU A 197 13.92 7.89 13.57
CA LEU A 197 15.17 7.29 13.07
C LEU A 197 14.99 6.46 11.80
N MET A 198 13.76 6.20 11.36
CA MET A 198 13.49 5.45 10.13
C MET A 198 13.76 6.31 8.89
N GLU A 199 14.04 5.66 7.76
CA GLU A 199 14.04 6.36 6.47
C GLU A 199 12.64 6.93 6.15
N THR A 200 12.59 8.13 5.58
CA THR A 200 11.33 8.83 5.19
C THR A 200 10.32 7.92 4.49
N PRO A 201 10.71 7.04 3.55
CA PRO A 201 9.74 6.16 2.92
C PRO A 201 9.05 5.18 3.86
N SER A 202 9.80 4.67 4.83
CA SER A 202 9.29 3.72 5.80
C SER A 202 8.41 4.43 6.83
N GLN A 203 8.76 5.68 7.18
CA GLN A 203 7.92 6.54 8.03
C GLN A 203 6.56 6.80 7.39
N VAL A 204 6.56 7.27 6.15
CA VAL A 204 5.33 7.58 5.39
C VAL A 204 4.46 6.34 5.25
N TRP A 205 5.05 5.19 4.91
CA TRP A 205 4.30 3.93 4.80
C TRP A 205 3.69 3.51 6.13
N TYR A 206 4.46 3.53 7.22
CA TYR A 206 3.96 3.24 8.56
C TYR A 206 2.78 4.16 8.92
N PHE A 207 2.93 5.46 8.69
CA PHE A 207 1.91 6.44 8.98
C PHE A 207 0.61 6.19 8.21
N ILE A 208 0.70 5.80 6.94
CA ILE A 208 -0.47 5.47 6.13
C ILE A 208 -1.16 4.19 6.58
N LEU A 209 -0.41 3.17 7.02
CA LEU A 209 -1.04 1.99 7.61
C LEU A 209 -1.79 2.33 8.90
N GLN A 210 -1.20 3.15 9.77
CA GLN A 210 -1.87 3.62 10.98
C GLN A 210 -3.09 4.48 10.66
N TYR A 211 -3.04 5.30 9.60
CA TYR A 211 -4.21 6.02 9.12
C TYR A 211 -5.33 5.06 8.69
N LEU A 212 -5.01 4.03 7.90
CA LEU A 212 -5.98 3.05 7.40
C LEU A 212 -6.70 2.30 8.54
N ASP A 213 -6.00 2.02 9.65
CA ASP A 213 -6.62 1.43 10.85
C ASP A 213 -7.71 2.35 11.46
N THR A 214 -7.61 3.68 11.27
CA THR A 214 -8.60 4.66 11.77
C THR A 214 -9.76 4.94 10.80
N VAL A 215 -9.69 4.48 9.54
CA VAL A 215 -10.64 4.84 8.48
C VAL A 215 -12.07 4.37 8.79
N ASN A 216 -12.24 3.14 9.29
CA ASN A 216 -13.55 2.63 9.68
C ASN A 216 -14.20 3.44 10.80
N ALA A 217 -13.41 3.86 11.81
CA ALA A 217 -13.89 4.70 12.92
C ALA A 217 -14.34 6.10 12.46
N ARG A 218 -13.88 6.55 11.29
CA ARG A 218 -14.24 7.82 10.66
C ARG A 218 -15.46 7.68 9.72
N GLY A 219 -16.06 6.49 9.61
CA GLY A 219 -17.20 6.23 8.72
C GLY A 219 -16.83 6.17 7.24
N MET A 220 -15.55 5.96 6.93
CA MET A 220 -15.04 5.86 5.56
C MET A 220 -14.89 4.39 5.16
N ASP A 221 -15.07 4.07 3.87
CA ASP A 221 -14.83 2.72 3.37
C ASP A 221 -13.33 2.48 3.13
N VAL A 222 -12.73 1.60 3.96
CA VAL A 222 -11.34 1.14 3.82
C VAL A 222 -11.09 0.54 2.44
N THR A 223 -12.08 -0.14 1.87
CA THR A 223 -11.98 -0.77 0.55
C THR A 223 -11.74 0.27 -0.55
N GLU A 224 -12.52 1.36 -0.55
CA GLU A 224 -12.34 2.48 -1.47
C GLU A 224 -10.98 3.15 -1.29
N CYS A 225 -10.58 3.41 -0.03
CA CYS A 225 -9.30 4.03 0.27
C CYS A 225 -8.12 3.19 -0.22
N LEU A 226 -8.15 1.88 0.01
CA LEU A 226 -7.14 0.93 -0.47
C LEU A 226 -7.12 0.83 -2.00
N LYS A 227 -8.29 0.83 -2.66
CA LYS A 227 -8.37 0.87 -4.13
C LYS A 227 -7.66 2.10 -4.68
N LEU A 228 -7.93 3.29 -4.11
CA LEU A 228 -7.24 4.51 -4.52
C LEU A 228 -5.74 4.43 -4.24
N LEU A 229 -5.35 3.98 -3.05
CA LEU A 229 -3.94 3.83 -2.68
C LEU A 229 -3.20 2.92 -3.68
N PHE A 230 -3.79 1.79 -4.08
CA PHE A 230 -3.18 0.92 -5.09
C PHE A 230 -3.12 1.55 -6.47
N GLN A 231 -4.16 2.30 -6.87
CA GLN A 231 -4.13 3.06 -8.12
C GLN A 231 -3.01 4.12 -8.12
N LEU A 232 -2.73 4.77 -6.99
CA LEU A 232 -1.62 5.72 -6.85
C LEU A 232 -0.25 5.09 -7.19
N SER A 233 -0.06 3.77 -6.99
CA SER A 233 1.21 3.09 -7.31
C SER A 233 1.53 3.04 -8.80
N PHE A 234 0.52 3.29 -9.61
CA PHE A 234 0.66 3.35 -11.05
C PHE A 234 0.73 4.80 -11.55
N ALA A 235 0.38 5.78 -10.73
CA ALA A 235 0.31 7.18 -11.12
C ALA A 235 1.69 7.74 -11.52
N THR A 236 1.66 8.76 -12.39
CA THR A 236 2.85 9.44 -12.89
C THR A 236 3.06 10.72 -12.12
N LEU A 237 4.26 10.91 -11.58
CA LEU A 237 4.66 12.14 -10.90
C LEU A 237 4.42 13.36 -11.81
N GLY A 238 3.77 14.39 -11.26
CA GLY A 238 3.49 15.62 -11.98
C GLY A 238 2.31 15.57 -12.97
N LYS A 239 1.71 14.39 -13.23
CA LYS A 239 0.49 14.27 -14.03
C LYS A 239 -0.74 14.69 -13.21
N ASP A 240 -1.65 15.40 -13.88
CA ASP A 240 -2.94 15.81 -13.33
C ASP A 240 -3.97 14.67 -13.41
N TYR A 241 -4.75 14.53 -12.35
CA TYR A 241 -5.83 13.54 -12.21
C TYR A 241 -7.11 14.23 -11.72
N SER A 242 -8.25 13.81 -12.26
CA SER A 242 -9.58 14.38 -11.90
C SER A 242 -10.15 13.74 -10.64
N THR A 243 -10.89 14.52 -9.84
CA THR A 243 -11.74 14.01 -8.73
C THR A 243 -13.23 13.87 -9.09
N ALA A 244 -13.62 14.04 -10.35
CA ALA A 244 -15.04 14.13 -10.75
C ALA A 244 -15.91 12.93 -10.33
N ASN A 245 -15.32 11.74 -10.22
CA ASN A 245 -16.03 10.49 -9.90
C ASN A 245 -15.73 9.98 -8.48
N PHE A 246 -15.29 10.85 -7.56
CA PHE A 246 -14.95 10.44 -6.19
C PHE A 246 -16.18 10.45 -5.29
N SER A 247 -16.32 9.39 -4.49
CA SER A 247 -17.22 9.38 -3.35
C SER A 247 -16.78 10.41 -2.30
N GLN A 248 -17.68 10.78 -1.39
CA GLN A 248 -17.33 11.66 -0.28
C GLN A 248 -16.19 11.08 0.58
N SER A 249 -16.17 9.76 0.78
CA SER A 249 -15.08 9.04 1.44
C SER A 249 -13.75 9.25 0.73
N LEU A 250 -13.71 9.11 -0.60
CA LEU A 250 -12.48 9.31 -1.38
C LEU A 250 -12.01 10.76 -1.38
N LEU A 251 -12.92 11.73 -1.40
CA LEU A 251 -12.58 13.16 -1.30
C LEU A 251 -11.96 13.49 0.07
N MET A 252 -12.53 12.98 1.16
CA MET A 252 -11.95 13.12 2.50
C MET A 252 -10.58 12.43 2.59
N PHE A 253 -10.46 11.22 2.03
CA PHE A 253 -9.17 10.52 2.01
C PHE A 253 -8.11 11.32 1.24
N LEU A 254 -8.46 11.86 0.07
CA LEU A 254 -7.57 12.68 -0.73
C LEU A 254 -7.15 13.96 0.00
N GLN A 255 -8.07 14.58 0.73
CA GLN A 255 -7.76 15.73 1.58
C GLN A 255 -6.73 15.39 2.66
N HIS A 256 -6.89 14.26 3.36
CA HIS A 256 -5.91 13.82 4.36
C HIS A 256 -4.56 13.49 3.70
N LEU A 257 -4.55 12.81 2.54
CA LEU A 257 -3.31 12.57 1.78
C LEU A 257 -2.59 13.88 1.39
N ARG A 258 -3.35 14.94 1.10
CA ARG A 258 -2.80 16.28 0.85
C ARG A 258 -2.19 16.88 2.11
N GLU A 259 -2.87 16.75 3.24
CA GLU A 259 -2.37 17.25 4.52
C GLU A 259 -1.08 16.56 4.94
N PHE A 260 -0.93 15.27 4.63
CA PHE A 260 0.29 14.49 4.86
C PHE A 260 1.40 14.72 3.81
N GLY A 261 1.18 15.59 2.81
CA GLY A 261 2.18 15.86 1.78
C GLY A 261 2.38 14.73 0.76
N LEU A 262 1.39 13.85 0.59
CA LEU A 262 1.47 12.72 -0.36
C LEU A 262 0.81 13.04 -1.71
N VAL A 263 -0.10 14.00 -1.71
CA VAL A 263 -0.81 14.49 -2.88
C VAL A 263 -0.81 16.02 -2.88
N TYR A 264 -0.70 16.62 -4.05
CA TYR A 264 -0.95 18.04 -4.24
C TYR A 264 -2.31 18.24 -4.89
N GLN A 265 -3.16 19.09 -4.31
CA GLN A 265 -4.50 19.38 -4.86
C GLN A 265 -4.66 20.88 -5.08
N ARG A 266 -5.17 21.26 -6.25
CA ARG A 266 -5.54 22.66 -6.53
C ARG A 266 -7.01 22.89 -6.20
N LYS A 267 -7.28 23.86 -5.31
CA LYS A 267 -8.65 24.22 -4.89
C LYS A 267 -9.56 24.61 -6.07
N ALA A 268 -9.01 25.20 -7.14
CA ALA A 268 -9.81 25.81 -8.21
C ALA A 268 -10.27 24.86 -9.33
N LYS A 269 -9.75 23.62 -9.43
CA LYS A 269 -9.97 22.76 -10.61
C LYS A 269 -10.44 21.33 -10.33
N ASN A 270 -10.62 20.91 -9.07
CA ASN A 270 -10.92 19.50 -8.74
C ASN A 270 -9.88 18.53 -9.33
N VAL A 271 -8.62 18.98 -9.37
CA VAL A 271 -7.48 18.24 -9.92
C VAL A 271 -6.44 18.04 -8.84
N TRP A 272 -5.81 16.86 -8.87
CA TRP A 272 -4.74 16.48 -7.96
C TRP A 272 -3.56 15.84 -8.70
N LYS A 273 -2.37 15.90 -8.08
CA LYS A 273 -1.11 15.32 -8.56
C LYS A 273 -0.50 14.46 -7.45
N ILE A 274 0.05 13.31 -7.81
CA ILE A 274 0.85 12.51 -6.87
C ILE A 274 2.19 13.20 -6.59
N LEU A 275 2.71 13.06 -5.37
CA LEU A 275 4.01 13.58 -4.95
C LEU A 275 5.07 12.47 -4.84
N SER A 276 6.35 12.84 -4.91
CA SER A 276 7.49 11.90 -4.90
C SER A 276 7.58 11.06 -3.62
N TYR A 277 7.17 11.64 -2.49
CA TYR A 277 7.14 10.96 -1.20
C TYR A 277 5.87 10.14 -0.95
N SER A 278 4.96 10.07 -1.93
CA SER A 278 3.81 9.17 -1.82
C SER A 278 4.30 7.73 -1.59
N PRO A 279 3.70 6.98 -0.65
CA PRO A 279 4.11 5.62 -0.33
C PRO A 279 4.08 4.71 -1.56
N CYS A 280 3.30 5.09 -2.57
CA CYS A 280 3.11 4.40 -3.82
C CYS A 280 4.24 4.65 -4.85
N THR A 281 4.82 5.84 -4.87
CA THR A 281 6.04 6.17 -5.64
C THR A 281 7.25 5.48 -5.02
N GLN A 282 7.28 5.44 -3.68
CA GLN A 282 8.32 4.76 -2.92
C GLN A 282 8.15 3.24 -2.91
N TYR A 283 6.95 2.68 -3.02
CA TYR A 283 6.76 1.23 -3.21
C TYR A 283 7.43 0.74 -4.50
N ARG A 284 7.53 1.60 -5.55
CA ARG A 284 8.39 1.32 -6.72
C ARG A 284 9.88 1.36 -6.38
N SER A 285 10.33 2.36 -5.62
CA SER A 285 11.75 2.61 -5.26
C SER A 285 12.31 1.65 -4.20
N TRP A 286 11.54 1.33 -3.15
CA TRP A 286 11.86 0.36 -2.10
C TRP A 286 12.10 -1.03 -2.71
N ARG A 287 11.36 -1.37 -3.77
CA ARG A 287 11.51 -2.65 -4.46
C ARG A 287 12.72 -2.70 -5.37
N THR A 288 13.03 -1.63 -6.12
CA THR A 288 14.26 -1.55 -6.90
C THR A 288 15.49 -1.56 -5.99
N LYS A 289 15.46 -0.87 -4.85
CA LYS A 289 16.53 -0.95 -3.83
C LYS A 289 16.64 -2.34 -3.21
N LYS A 290 15.54 -3.01 -2.83
CA LYS A 290 15.56 -4.37 -2.27
C LYS A 290 16.00 -5.45 -3.28
N LEU A 291 15.79 -5.23 -4.58
CA LEU A 291 16.33 -6.06 -5.67
C LEU A 291 17.82 -5.80 -5.92
N SER A 292 18.29 -4.55 -5.76
CA SER A 292 19.71 -4.17 -5.87
C SER A 292 20.53 -4.67 -4.67
N LEU A 293 20.05 -4.52 -3.44
CA LEU A 293 20.72 -5.05 -2.24
C LEU A 293 20.81 -6.59 -2.24
N LYS A 294 19.90 -7.30 -2.91
CA LYS A 294 20.00 -8.77 -3.08
C LYS A 294 20.97 -9.21 -4.18
N ARG A 295 21.39 -8.31 -5.09
CA ARG A 295 22.43 -8.62 -6.08
C ARG A 295 23.84 -8.43 -5.51
N ASN A 296 24.03 -7.50 -4.57
CA ASN A 296 25.35 -7.24 -3.95
C ASN A 296 25.79 -8.23 -2.86
N VAL A 297 25.02 -9.27 -2.55
CA VAL A 297 25.41 -10.33 -1.58
C VAL A 297 25.72 -11.65 -2.30
N LYS A 298 26.10 -11.59 -3.59
CA LYS A 298 26.59 -12.75 -4.35
C LYS A 298 27.97 -12.57 -4.96
N ASP A 299 28.60 -11.41 -4.79
CA ASP A 299 29.96 -11.14 -5.24
C ASP A 299 30.84 -10.69 -4.06
N ILE A 300 30.95 -11.54 -3.03
CA ILE A 300 32.11 -11.69 -2.14
C ILE A 300 32.22 -13.17 -1.79
#